data_AF-A0A833PFR0-F1
#
_entry.id   AF-A0A833PFR0-F1
#
_cell.length_a   1.000
_cell.length_b   1.000
_cell.length_c   1.000
_cell.angle_alpha   90.00
_cell.angle_beta   90.00
_cell.angle_gamma   90.00
#
_symmetry.space_group_name_H-M   'P 1'
#
loop_
_entity.id
_entity.type
_entity.pdbx_description
1 polymer ?
#
loop_
_entity_poly.entity_id
_entity_poly.type
_entity_poly.pdbx_seq_one_letter_code
_entity_poly.pdbx_strand_id
1 'polypeptide(L)' 'MFHISKRTLNRWQEKTPWGVPFPAPAFGSDGGTMKRYLTSDVIAWEEKCQISEPEKRLYNI' A
#
# COMPACT_ATOMS: atom_id res chain seq x y z
N MET A 1 -15.02 2.71 9.63
CA MET A 1 -14.51 3.68 8.64
C MET A 1 -13.08 3.28 8.34
N PHE A 2 -12.69 3.08 7.08
CA PHE A 2 -11.29 2.75 6.77
C PHE A 2 -10.42 3.97 7.10
N HIS A 3 -9.28 3.76 7.77
CA HIS A 3 -8.34 4.84 8.15
C HIS A 3 -7.57 5.41 6.94
N ILE A 4 -7.80 4.86 5.74
CA ILE A 4 -7.03 5.14 4.53
C ILE A 4 -7.98 5.67 3.46
N SER A 5 -7.66 6.86 2.93
CA SER A 5 -8.45 7.45 1.85
C SER A 5 -8.21 6.73 0.53
N LYS A 6 -9.21 6.74 -0.36
CA LYS A 6 -9.07 6.22 -1.73
C LYS A 6 -7.91 6.87 -2.50
N ARG A 7 -7.67 8.18 -2.28
CA ARG A 7 -6.55 8.91 -2.90
C ARG A 7 -5.20 8.35 -2.43
N THR A 8 -5.09 8.06 -1.13
CA THR A 8 -3.90 7.46 -0.55
C THR A 8 -3.62 6.09 -1.16
N LEU A 9 -4.66 5.25 -1.27
CA LEU A 9 -4.58 3.92 -1.86
C LEU A 9 -4.11 3.96 -3.33
N ASN A 10 -4.68 4.86 -4.14
CA ASN A 10 -4.28 5.05 -5.54
C ASN A 10 -2.81 5.50 -5.66
N ARG A 11 -2.39 6.45 -4.81
CA ARG A 11 -1.00 6.92 -4.81
C ARG A 11 -0.02 5.81 -4.46
N TRP A 12 -0.35 4.98 -3.47
CA TRP A 12 0.49 3.85 -3.08
C TRP A 12 0.62 2.81 -4.20
N GLN A 13 -0.46 2.56 -4.94
CA GLN A 13 -0.39 1.69 -6.12
C GLN A 13 0.57 2.21 -7.19
N GLU A 14 0.56 3.51 -7.47
CA GLU A 14 1.43 4.11 -8.50
C GLU A 14 2.88 4.26 -8.02
N LYS A 15 3.06 4.69 -6.77
CA LYS A 15 4.37 4.95 -6.19
C LYS A 15 4.33 4.76 -4.68
N THR A 16 4.91 3.65 -4.23
CA THR A 16 5.09 3.36 -2.81
C THR A 16 6.27 4.17 -2.25
N PRO A 17 6.10 4.95 -1.17
CA PRO A 17 7.21 5.70 -0.58
C PRO A 17 8.23 4.79 0.13
N TRP A 18 7.81 3.58 0.51
CA TRP A 18 8.63 2.64 1.28
C TRP A 18 9.53 1.74 0.42
N GLY A 19 9.31 1.69 -0.90
CA GLY A 19 10.01 0.78 -1.80
C GLY A 19 9.59 -0.69 -1.66
N VAL A 20 8.53 -0.97 -0.90
CA VAL A 20 7.90 -2.29 -0.79
C VAL A 20 6.75 -2.35 -1.80
N PRO A 21 6.69 -3.35 -2.71
CA PRO A 21 5.63 -3.46 -3.71
C PRO A 21 4.24 -3.44 -3.09
N PHE A 22 3.33 -2.64 -3.65
CA PHE A 22 1.94 -2.56 -3.20
C PHE A 22 1.18 -3.86 -3.51
N PRO A 23 0.28 -4.34 -2.63
CA PRO A 23 -0.50 -5.55 -2.88
C PRO A 23 -1.30 -5.49 -4.18
N ALA A 24 -1.40 -6.63 -4.85
CA ALA A 24 -2.22 -6.76 -6.05
C ALA A 24 -3.72 -6.64 -5.71
N PRO A 25 -4.56 -6.13 -6.62
CA PRO A 25 -6.00 -6.17 -6.45
C PRO A 25 -6.48 -7.61 -6.30
N ALA A 26 -7.34 -7.86 -5.31
CA ALA A 26 -7.90 -9.19 -5.04
C ALA A 26 -8.92 -9.63 -6.10
N PHE A 27 -9.51 -8.65 -6.79
CA PHE A 27 -10.41 -8.88 -7.92
C PHE A 27 -9.85 -8.15 -9.13
N GLY A 28 -9.73 -8.85 -10.25
CA GLY A 28 -9.37 -8.26 -11.53
C GLY A 28 -10.34 -7.14 -11.89
N SER A 29 -9.81 -6.03 -12.42
CA SER A 29 -10.63 -4.94 -12.92
C SER A 29 -11.10 -5.26 -14.35
N ASP A 30 -11.95 -6.28 -14.51
CA ASP A 30 -12.63 -6.49 -15.79
C ASP A 30 -13.63 -5.35 -15.98
N GLY A 31 -13.48 -4.60 -17.07
CA GLY A 31 -14.46 -3.60 -17.53
C GLY A 31 -14.44 -2.22 -16.86
N GLY A 32 -13.31 -1.76 -16.30
CA GLY A 32 -13.20 -0.38 -15.78
C GLY A 32 -13.78 -0.15 -14.38
N THR A 33 -14.16 -1.24 -13.69
CA THR A 33 -14.61 -1.20 -12.30
C THR A 33 -13.44 -0.83 -11.36
N MET A 34 -13.72 -0.10 -10.27
CA MET A 34 -12.70 0.24 -9.27
C MET A 34 -11.97 -1.01 -8.77
N LYS A 35 -10.64 -0.96 -8.78
CA LYS A 35 -9.78 -1.99 -8.19
C LYS A 35 -10.16 -2.22 -6.74
N ARG A 36 -10.34 -3.48 -6.36
CA ARG A 36 -10.72 -3.90 -5.00
C ARG A 36 -9.55 -4.59 -4.34
N TYR A 37 -9.21 -4.15 -3.15
CA TYR A 37 -8.15 -4.72 -2.33
C TYR A 37 -8.76 -5.33 -1.09
N LEU A 38 -8.20 -6.44 -0.62
CA LEU A 38 -8.55 -6.95 0.70
C LEU A 38 -7.98 -6.02 1.76
N THR A 39 -8.82 -5.64 2.71
CA THR A 39 -8.41 -4.78 3.83
C THR A 39 -7.25 -5.42 4.60
N SER A 40 -7.26 -6.74 4.79
CA SER A 40 -6.18 -7.48 5.44
C SER A 40 -4.83 -7.31 4.75
N ASP A 41 -4.81 -7.35 3.42
CA ASP A 41 -3.56 -7.28 2.65
C ASP A 41 -2.96 -5.88 2.70
N VAL A 42 -3.82 -4.85 2.66
CA VAL A 42 -3.38 -3.45 2.78
C VAL A 42 -2.84 -3.17 4.18
N ILE A 43 -3.48 -3.68 5.23
CA ILE A 43 -3.01 -3.52 6.63
C ILE A 43 -1.68 -4.25 6.81
N ALA A 44 -1.57 -5.51 6.41
CA ALA A 44 -0.34 -6.28 6.54
C ALA A 44 0.83 -5.66 5.75
N TRP A 45 0.54 -5.06 4.59
CA TRP A 45 1.54 -4.33 3.82
C TRP A 45 1.97 -3.03 4.52
N GLU A 46 1.02 -2.28 5.09
CA GLU A 46 1.31 -1.04 5.84
C GLU A 46 2.18 -1.34 7.07
N GLU A 47 1.86 -2.39 7.83
CA GLU A 47 2.67 -2.85 8.97
C GLU A 47 4.10 -3.20 8.55
N LYS A 48 4.27 -3.95 7.45
CA LYS A 48 5.60 -4.25 6.90
C LYS A 48 6.37 -2.99 6.51
N CYS A 49 5.70 -2.01 5.92
CA CYS A 49 6.31 -0.75 5.55
C CYS A 49 6.80 0.03 6.77
N GLN A 50 5.98 0.13 7.82
CA GLN A 50 6.32 0.81 9.07
C GLN A 50 7.48 0.13 9.81
N ILE A 51 7.56 -1.20 9.78
CA ILE A 51 8.69 -1.95 10.35
C ILE A 51 9.98 -1.76 9.55
N SER A 52 9.89 -1.48 8.24
CA SER A 52 11.06 -1.20 7.38
C SER A 52 11.55 0.25 7.41
N GLU A 53 10.75 1.20 7.88
CA GLU A 53 11.15 2.60 8.06
C GLU A 53 12.23 2.86 9.13
N PRO A 54 12.28 2.19 10.30
CA PRO A 54 13.34 2.43 11.28
C PRO A 54 14.75 2.18 10.72
N GLU A 55 14.91 1.27 9.75
CA GLU A 55 16.23 1.03 9.14
C GLU A 55 16.66 2.14 8.19
N LYS A 56 15.74 2.77 7.43
CA LYS A 56 16.12 3.84 6.49
C LYS A 56 16.42 5.20 7.14
N ARG A 57 15.95 5.44 8.37
CA ARG A 57 16.37 6.62 9.15
C ARG A 57 17.79 6.50 9.68
N LEU A 58 18.35 5.29 9.82
CA LEU A 58 19.68 5.06 10.39
C LEU A 58 20.83 5.16 9.36
N TYR A 59 20.54 5.17 8.05
CA TYR A 59 21.57 5.23 7.00
C TYR A 59 21.63 6.55 6.21
N ASN A 60 20.92 7.61 6.66
CA ASN A 60 21.11 8.97 6.14
C ASN A 60 21.98 9.80 7.10
N ILE A 61 23.24 9.40 7.28
CA ILE A 61 24.30 10.22 7.90
C ILE A 61 25.21 10.73 6.77
#